data_AF-A0A2N9WSB8-F1
#
_entry.id   AF-A0A2N9WSB8-F1
#
_cell.length_a   1.000
_cell.length_b   1.000
_cell.length_c   1.000
_cell.angle_alpha   90.00
_cell.angle_beta   90.00
_cell.angle_gamma   90.00
#
_symmetry.space_group_name_H-M   'P 1'
#
loop_
_entity.id
_entity.type
_entity.pdbx_description
1 polymer ?
#
loop_
_entity_poly.entity_id
_entity_poly.type
_entity_poly.pdbx_seq_one_letter_code
_entity_poly.pdbx_strand_id
1 'polypeptide(L)'
;MLGGFNLYQYAPNGLTWIDPWGLSSLNRVQQQIDDILREHLPAIQAIDPNAEIGYRGSAASGISKAHDPSISRPIDLNNFDVDAFIRSDYLAHDPAYTNRRRDASEIKGMKEIEASIDRKLRLIFPGLKKEPFGFRIFKTHELMEFARKGDIQRKIGCK
;
A
#
# COMPACT_ATOMS: atom_id res chain seq x y z
N MET A 1 25.82 31.69 19.24
CA MET A 1 25.51 30.45 18.50
C MET A 1 24.54 29.65 19.34
N LEU A 2 23.27 29.57 18.92
CA LEU A 2 22.26 28.71 19.54
C LEU A 2 21.46 28.10 18.37
N GLY A 3 21.71 26.82 18.14
CA GLY A 3 21.27 26.10 16.96
C GLY A 3 19.81 25.68 17.00
N GLY A 4 19.23 25.64 15.81
CA GLY A 4 18.28 24.62 15.39
C GLY A 4 16.93 24.57 16.10
N PHE A 5 16.01 25.46 15.71
CA PHE A 5 14.59 25.12 15.78
C PHE A 5 14.34 23.93 14.85
N ASN A 6 14.10 22.75 15.43
CA ASN A 6 13.71 21.56 14.69
C ASN A 6 12.33 21.79 14.04
N LEU A 7 12.28 21.74 12.70
CA LEU A 7 11.11 22.04 11.88
C LEU A 7 10.09 20.88 11.80
N TYR A 8 10.17 19.88 12.67
CA TYR A 8 9.23 18.75 12.71
C TYR A 8 8.33 18.83 13.94
N GLN A 9 7.60 19.94 14.05
CA GLN A 9 6.46 20.01 14.93
C GLN A 9 5.33 19.19 14.31
N TYR A 10 5.08 18.00 14.83
CA TYR A 10 3.83 17.28 14.60
C TYR A 10 2.69 18.17 15.09
N ALA A 11 1.96 18.79 14.17
CA ALA A 11 0.74 19.50 14.50
C ALA A 11 -0.29 18.47 15.02
N PRO A 12 -0.77 18.58 16.27
CA PRO A 12 -1.90 17.76 16.72
C PRO A 12 -3.13 18.16 15.90
N ASN A 13 -3.64 17.21 15.13
CA ASN A 13 -4.72 17.35 14.16
C ASN A 13 -5.98 17.98 14.78
N GLY A 14 -6.20 19.28 14.54
CA GLY A 14 -7.43 19.97 14.89
C GLY A 14 -8.31 20.14 13.65
N LEU A 15 -9.19 19.16 13.37
CA LEU A 15 -10.37 19.33 12.51
C LEU A 15 -11.27 18.08 12.61
N THR A 16 -11.99 17.92 13.72
CA THR A 16 -13.11 16.97 13.80
C THR A 16 -14.32 17.54 13.06
N TRP A 17 -14.26 17.55 11.73
CA TRP A 17 -15.47 17.60 10.90
C TRP A 17 -16.00 16.18 10.79
N ILE A 18 -17.25 15.97 11.20
CA ILE A 18 -17.97 14.72 10.96
C ILE A 18 -18.16 14.65 9.44
N ASP A 19 -17.35 13.82 8.76
CA ASP A 19 -17.36 13.66 7.31
C ASP A 19 -18.36 12.56 6.91
N PRO A 20 -19.52 12.89 6.30
CA PRO A 20 -20.56 11.91 5.98
C PRO A 20 -20.13 10.88 4.94
N TRP A 21 -19.03 11.14 4.23
CA TRP A 21 -18.51 10.34 3.13
C TRP A 21 -17.24 9.57 3.51
N GLY A 22 -16.74 9.72 4.75
CA GLY A 22 -15.51 9.11 5.24
C GLY A 22 -14.24 9.57 4.50
N LEU A 23 -14.25 10.69 3.76
CA LEU A 23 -13.13 11.17 2.94
C LEU A 23 -11.93 11.60 3.79
N SER A 24 -12.18 12.24 4.94
CA SER A 24 -11.15 12.60 5.92
C SER A 24 -10.52 11.35 6.54
N SER A 25 -11.33 10.35 6.86
CA SER A 25 -10.90 9.05 7.37
C SER A 25 -10.08 8.27 6.33
N LEU A 26 -10.50 8.28 5.06
CA LEU A 26 -9.77 7.64 3.95
C LEU A 26 -8.39 8.26 3.76
N ASN A 27 -8.30 9.59 3.71
CA ASN A 27 -7.01 10.28 3.56
C ASN A 27 -6.04 9.92 4.70
N ARG A 28 -6.55 9.84 5.94
CA ARG A 28 -5.77 9.42 7.09
C ARG A 28 -5.31 7.97 7.00
N VAL A 29 -6.20 7.05 6.61
CA VAL A 29 -5.87 5.63 6.40
C VAL A 29 -4.79 5.49 5.34
N GLN A 30 -4.95 6.19 4.21
CA GLN A 30 -3.97 6.18 3.12
C GLN A 30 -2.61 6.70 3.59
N GLN A 31 -2.56 7.84 4.27
CA GLN A 31 -1.32 8.38 4.83
C GLN A 31 -0.62 7.41 5.79
N GLN A 32 -1.38 6.71 6.63
CA GLN A 32 -0.81 5.72 7.56
C GLN A 32 -0.27 4.49 6.82
N ILE A 33 -0.96 4.02 5.76
CA ILE A 33 -0.44 2.95 4.90
C ILE A 33 0.82 3.42 4.18
N ASP A 34 0.82 4.64 3.62
CA ASP A 34 1.98 5.24 2.95
C ASP A 34 3.19 5.29 3.89
N ASP A 35 3.00 5.70 5.15
CA ASP A 35 4.06 5.78 6.16
C ASP A 35 4.64 4.40 6.51
N ILE A 36 3.78 3.41 6.79
CA ILE A 36 4.20 2.03 7.08
C ILE A 36 4.97 1.45 5.89
N LEU A 37 4.45 1.60 4.68
CA LEU A 37 5.09 1.07 3.49
C LEU A 37 6.45 1.76 3.27
N ARG A 38 6.50 3.08 3.37
CA ARG A 38 7.74 3.85 3.23
C ARG A 38 8.80 3.46 4.26
N GLU A 39 8.41 3.14 5.48
CA GLU A 39 9.32 2.64 6.51
C GLU A 39 9.98 1.30 6.11
N HIS A 40 9.26 0.43 5.39
CA HIS A 40 9.76 -0.89 4.96
C HIS A 40 10.35 -0.89 3.55
N LEU A 41 10.18 0.19 2.78
CA LEU A 41 10.78 0.38 1.46
C LEU A 41 12.29 0.08 1.43
N PRO A 42 13.15 0.59 2.35
CA PRO A 42 14.58 0.30 2.31
C PRO A 42 14.91 -1.19 2.47
N ALA A 43 14.10 -1.95 3.21
CA ALA A 43 14.30 -3.40 3.34
C ALA A 43 14.02 -4.15 2.02
N ILE A 44 13.06 -3.67 1.24
CA ILE A 44 12.72 -4.21 -0.09
C ILE A 44 13.77 -3.76 -1.11
N GLN A 45 14.22 -2.50 -1.01
CA GLN A 45 15.29 -1.96 -1.87
C GLN A 45 16.65 -2.62 -1.63
N ALA A 46 16.89 -3.19 -0.45
CA ALA A 46 18.07 -4.00 -0.19
C ALA A 46 18.09 -5.31 -1.02
N ILE A 47 16.93 -5.79 -1.47
CA ILE A 47 16.81 -6.94 -2.37
C ILE A 47 16.90 -6.48 -3.82
N ASP A 48 16.14 -5.46 -4.20
CA ASP A 48 16.24 -4.81 -5.50
C ASP A 48 16.20 -3.28 -5.38
N PRO A 49 17.30 -2.56 -5.69
CA PRO A 49 17.37 -1.11 -5.50
C PRO A 49 16.36 -0.33 -6.35
N ASN A 50 15.87 -0.90 -7.45
CA ASN A 50 14.87 -0.27 -8.31
C ASN A 50 13.43 -0.66 -7.93
N ALA A 51 13.24 -1.44 -6.86
CA ALA A 51 11.92 -1.83 -6.43
C ALA A 51 11.14 -0.62 -5.89
N GLU A 52 9.90 -0.51 -6.35
CA GLU A 52 8.93 0.44 -5.81
C GLU A 52 7.77 -0.33 -5.23
N ILE A 53 7.17 0.20 -4.18
CA ILE A 53 6.04 -0.42 -3.52
C ILE A 53 4.81 0.45 -3.68
N GLY A 54 3.65 -0.12 -3.46
CA GLY A 54 2.42 0.61 -3.55
C GLY A 54 1.24 -0.24 -3.16
N TYR A 55 0.07 0.33 -3.33
CA TYR A 55 -1.18 -0.39 -3.14
C TYR A 55 -2.22 0.15 -4.11
N ARG A 56 -3.19 -0.71 -4.44
CA ARG A 56 -4.23 -0.44 -5.43
C ARG A 56 -5.61 -0.82 -4.90
N GLY A 57 -6.62 -0.70 -5.75
CA GLY A 57 -7.96 -1.15 -5.43
C GLY A 57 -8.67 -0.22 -4.44
N SER A 58 -9.48 -0.82 -3.57
CA SER A 58 -10.39 -0.07 -2.68
C SER A 58 -9.65 0.82 -1.68
N ALA A 59 -8.53 0.35 -1.13
CA ALA A 59 -7.71 1.14 -0.21
C ALA A 59 -7.13 2.41 -0.88
N ALA A 60 -6.81 2.34 -2.17
CA ALA A 60 -6.25 3.46 -2.93
C ALA A 60 -7.32 4.41 -3.48
N SER A 61 -8.45 3.88 -3.96
CA SER A 61 -9.54 4.66 -4.54
C SER A 61 -10.54 5.19 -3.50
N GLY A 62 -10.65 4.55 -2.34
CA GLY A 62 -11.78 4.73 -1.42
C GLY A 62 -13.08 4.09 -1.91
N ILE A 63 -13.06 3.37 -3.03
CA ILE A 63 -14.23 2.78 -3.67
C ILE A 63 -14.01 1.27 -3.79
N SER A 64 -14.79 0.51 -3.04
CA SER A 64 -14.87 -0.94 -3.20
C SER A 64 -15.51 -1.27 -4.55
N LYS A 65 -14.95 -2.25 -5.24
CA LYS A 65 -15.44 -2.73 -6.55
C LYS A 65 -15.57 -1.61 -7.60
N ALA A 66 -14.65 -0.66 -7.61
CA ALA A 66 -14.64 0.48 -8.54
C ALA A 66 -14.69 0.09 -10.02
N HIS A 67 -14.29 -1.14 -10.38
CA HIS A 67 -14.34 -1.65 -11.75
C HIS A 67 -15.75 -2.00 -12.24
N ASP A 68 -16.74 -2.10 -11.36
CA ASP A 68 -18.11 -2.44 -11.71
C ASP A 68 -19.06 -1.40 -11.11
N PRO A 69 -19.64 -0.49 -11.93
CA PRO A 69 -20.48 0.58 -11.44
C PRO A 69 -21.75 0.07 -10.73
N SER A 70 -22.21 -1.15 -11.03
CA SER A 70 -23.45 -1.71 -10.48
C SER A 70 -23.32 -2.15 -9.03
N ILE A 71 -22.09 -2.49 -8.61
CA ILE A 71 -21.77 -2.95 -7.24
C ILE A 71 -20.77 -2.03 -6.53
N SER A 72 -20.38 -0.93 -7.19
CA SER A 72 -19.45 0.05 -6.64
C SER A 72 -20.05 0.71 -5.39
N ARG A 73 -19.23 0.78 -4.32
CA ARG A 73 -19.65 1.38 -3.05
C ARG A 73 -18.46 2.03 -2.33
N PRO A 74 -18.69 3.02 -1.46
CA PRO A 74 -17.64 3.54 -0.59
C PRO A 74 -16.95 2.42 0.19
N ILE A 75 -15.64 2.57 0.42
CA ILE A 75 -14.87 1.60 1.19
C ILE A 75 -15.43 1.50 2.61
N ASP A 76 -15.57 0.28 3.09
CA ASP A 76 -15.92 0.02 4.49
C ASP A 76 -14.62 -0.12 5.28
N LEU A 77 -14.28 0.91 6.07
CA LEU A 77 -13.05 0.91 6.88
C LEU A 77 -13.06 -0.12 8.02
N ASN A 78 -14.21 -0.75 8.29
CA ASN A 78 -14.31 -1.89 9.23
C ASN A 78 -14.15 -3.25 8.54
N ASN A 79 -14.14 -3.29 7.21
CA ASN A 79 -14.00 -4.49 6.42
C ASN A 79 -13.33 -4.19 5.07
N PHE A 80 -12.04 -3.90 5.10
CA PHE A 80 -11.24 -3.63 3.92
C PHE A 80 -9.99 -4.49 3.82
N ASP A 81 -9.53 -4.64 2.58
CA ASP A 81 -8.27 -5.25 2.18
C ASP A 81 -7.35 -4.20 1.59
N VAL A 82 -6.05 -4.38 1.78
CA VAL A 82 -5.01 -3.56 1.16
C VAL A 82 -4.32 -4.41 0.11
N ASP A 83 -4.68 -4.21 -1.16
CA ASP A 83 -4.03 -4.85 -2.31
C ASP A 83 -2.66 -4.20 -2.56
N ALA A 84 -1.66 -4.62 -1.79
CA ALA A 84 -0.31 -4.10 -1.93
C ALA A 84 0.45 -4.77 -3.08
N PHE A 85 1.32 -4.00 -3.71
CA PHE A 85 2.13 -4.47 -4.82
C PHE A 85 3.56 -3.95 -4.78
N ILE A 86 4.42 -4.68 -5.47
CA ILE A 86 5.82 -4.30 -5.72
C ILE A 86 6.01 -4.23 -7.23
N ARG A 87 6.49 -3.08 -7.70
CA ARG A 87 6.96 -2.89 -9.06
C ARG A 87 8.44 -3.20 -9.10
N SER A 88 8.80 -4.26 -9.79
CA SER A 88 10.18 -4.57 -10.12
C SER A 88 10.20 -5.52 -11.30
N ASP A 89 10.89 -5.14 -12.37
CA ASP A 89 11.11 -6.04 -13.51
C ASP A 89 12.13 -7.14 -13.16
N TYR A 90 13.05 -6.90 -12.22
CA TYR A 90 14.01 -7.91 -11.78
C TYR A 90 13.33 -9.01 -10.97
N LEU A 91 12.64 -8.65 -9.89
CA LEU A 91 11.90 -9.60 -9.05
C LEU A 91 10.81 -10.31 -9.85
N ALA A 92 10.18 -9.62 -10.79
CA ALA A 92 9.15 -10.21 -11.65
C ALA A 92 9.62 -11.35 -12.59
N HIS A 93 10.94 -11.50 -12.79
CA HIS A 93 11.56 -12.56 -13.60
C HIS A 93 12.26 -13.63 -12.74
N ASP A 94 12.09 -13.60 -11.42
CA ASP A 94 12.70 -14.59 -10.54
C ASP A 94 12.20 -16.02 -10.85
N PRO A 95 13.10 -17.02 -10.94
CA PRO A 95 12.73 -18.41 -11.25
C PRO A 95 11.91 -19.09 -10.13
N ALA A 96 11.82 -18.50 -8.92
CA ALA A 96 10.94 -18.99 -7.87
C ALA A 96 9.46 -19.00 -8.30
N TYR A 97 9.09 -18.16 -9.28
CA TYR A 97 7.73 -18.08 -9.76
C TYR A 97 7.39 -19.19 -10.75
N THR A 98 6.61 -20.16 -10.26
CA THR A 98 5.98 -21.19 -11.10
C THR A 98 4.64 -20.75 -11.68
N ASN A 99 4.01 -19.72 -11.09
CA ASN A 99 2.66 -19.26 -11.44
C ASN A 99 2.65 -17.82 -11.98
N ARG A 100 1.57 -17.48 -12.70
CA ARG A 100 1.30 -16.10 -13.16
C ARG A 100 1.01 -15.13 -12.00
N ARG A 101 0.53 -15.65 -10.86
CA ARG A 101 0.46 -14.89 -9.60
C ARG A 101 1.84 -14.97 -8.96
N ARG A 102 2.52 -13.83 -8.89
CA ARG A 102 3.86 -13.69 -8.31
C ARG A 102 3.71 -13.06 -6.95
N ASP A 103 3.56 -13.90 -5.96
CA ASP A 103 3.40 -13.48 -4.58
C ASP A 103 4.79 -13.26 -3.98
N ALA A 104 4.99 -12.14 -3.30
CA ALA A 104 6.32 -11.77 -2.83
C ALA A 104 6.81 -12.72 -1.74
N SER A 105 5.90 -13.40 -1.03
CA SER A 105 6.18 -14.45 -0.05
C SER A 105 7.06 -15.61 -0.56
N GLU A 106 7.10 -15.85 -1.88
CA GLU A 106 7.96 -16.87 -2.50
C GLU A 106 9.44 -16.44 -2.52
N ILE A 107 9.73 -15.14 -2.40
CA ILE A 107 11.10 -14.61 -2.36
C ILE A 107 11.64 -14.73 -0.93
N LYS A 108 12.88 -15.20 -0.83
CA LYS A 108 13.59 -15.33 0.45
C LYS A 108 13.73 -13.95 1.14
N GLY A 109 13.31 -13.88 2.40
CA GLY A 109 13.36 -12.66 3.23
C GLY A 109 12.11 -11.77 3.13
N MET A 110 11.31 -11.92 2.07
CA MET A 110 10.15 -11.07 1.84
C MET A 110 8.98 -11.37 2.78
N LYS A 111 8.80 -12.65 3.14
CA LYS A 111 7.78 -13.11 4.09
C LYS A 111 7.90 -12.45 5.47
N GLU A 112 9.12 -12.15 5.91
CA GLU A 112 9.37 -11.48 7.19
C GLU A 112 8.96 -10.01 7.13
N ILE A 113 9.23 -9.35 5.99
CA ILE A 113 8.83 -7.97 5.72
C ILE A 113 7.29 -7.87 5.67
N GLU A 114 6.62 -8.77 4.96
CA GLU A 114 5.16 -8.85 4.90
C GLU A 114 4.55 -9.05 6.30
N ALA A 115 5.11 -9.96 7.11
CA ALA A 115 4.62 -10.19 8.47
C ALA A 115 4.82 -8.97 9.39
N SER A 116 5.92 -8.22 9.22
CA SER A 116 6.15 -6.97 9.96
C SER A 116 5.10 -5.91 9.61
N ILE A 117 4.82 -5.75 8.32
CA ILE A 117 3.82 -4.81 7.82
C ILE A 117 2.42 -5.21 8.26
N ASP A 118 2.05 -6.49 8.13
CA ASP A 118 0.76 -7.04 8.55
C ASP A 118 0.49 -6.71 10.03
N ARG A 119 1.47 -6.94 10.92
CA ARG A 119 1.34 -6.64 12.34
C ARG A 119 1.07 -5.16 12.58
N LYS A 120 1.82 -4.26 11.93
CA LYS A 120 1.62 -2.81 12.07
C LYS A 120 0.26 -2.36 11.51
N LEU A 121 -0.13 -2.88 10.35
CA LEU A 121 -1.44 -2.59 9.76
C LEU A 121 -2.57 -3.04 10.70
N ARG A 122 -2.49 -4.24 11.28
CA ARG A 122 -3.48 -4.73 12.25
C ARG A 122 -3.53 -3.93 13.55
N LEU A 123 -2.39 -3.38 14.01
CA LEU A 123 -2.34 -2.52 15.19
C LEU A 123 -3.04 -1.19 14.96
N ILE A 124 -2.92 -0.62 13.75
CA ILE A 124 -3.53 0.66 13.40
C ILE A 124 -5.00 0.49 12.97
N PHE A 125 -5.29 -0.57 12.23
CA PHE A 125 -6.58 -0.81 11.58
C PHE A 125 -7.23 -2.08 12.12
N PRO A 126 -8.08 -1.98 13.18
CA PRO A 126 -8.83 -3.14 13.68
C PRO A 126 -9.84 -3.69 12.67
N GLY A 127 -10.23 -2.87 11.68
CA GLY A 127 -11.14 -3.22 10.58
C GLY A 127 -10.47 -3.88 9.36
N LEU A 128 -9.16 -4.12 9.41
CA LEU A 128 -8.47 -4.85 8.35
C LEU A 128 -8.96 -6.30 8.34
N LYS A 129 -9.17 -6.87 7.14
CA LYS A 129 -9.56 -8.27 7.02
C LYS A 129 -8.57 -9.21 7.72
N LYS A 130 -9.09 -10.36 8.17
CA LYS A 130 -8.31 -11.42 8.84
C LYS A 130 -7.34 -12.14 7.91
N GLU A 131 -7.42 -11.90 6.61
CA GLU A 131 -6.52 -12.46 5.60
C GLU A 131 -5.11 -11.87 5.79
N PRO A 132 -4.05 -12.67 5.54
CA PRO A 132 -2.69 -12.17 5.66
C PRO A 132 -2.42 -11.10 4.61
N PHE A 133 -1.74 -10.03 5.01
CA PHE A 133 -1.20 -9.07 4.07
C PHE A 133 -0.12 -9.73 3.21
N GLY A 134 -0.17 -9.48 1.91
CA GLY A 134 0.81 -9.98 0.96
C GLY A 134 1.05 -8.98 -0.16
N PHE A 135 2.26 -8.96 -0.67
CA PHE A 135 2.60 -8.17 -1.85
C PHE A 135 2.49 -9.00 -3.11
N ARG A 136 1.95 -8.38 -4.15
CA ARG A 136 2.01 -8.93 -5.49
C ARG A 136 3.04 -8.21 -6.35
N ILE A 137 3.88 -8.98 -7.03
CA ILE A 137 4.92 -8.42 -7.90
C ILE A 137 4.40 -8.25 -9.33
N PHE A 138 4.57 -7.04 -9.85
CA PHE A 138 4.19 -6.65 -11.20
C PHE A 138 5.38 -6.10 -11.97
N LYS A 139 5.36 -6.35 -13.29
CA LYS A 139 6.25 -5.68 -14.24
C LYS A 139 5.78 -4.25 -14.47
N THR A 140 6.69 -3.40 -14.93
CA THR A 140 6.38 -1.99 -15.18
C THR A 140 5.23 -1.82 -16.17
N HIS A 141 5.21 -2.60 -17.25
CA HIS A 141 4.17 -2.51 -18.28
C HIS A 141 2.79 -2.96 -17.80
N GLU A 142 2.70 -3.94 -16.89
CA GLU A 142 1.42 -4.43 -16.36
C GLU A 142 0.73 -3.34 -15.53
N LEU A 143 1.49 -2.65 -14.66
CA LEU A 143 0.95 -1.55 -13.87
C LEU A 143 0.53 -0.37 -14.74
N MET A 144 1.27 -0.09 -15.81
CA MET A 144 0.88 0.93 -16.79
C MET A 144 -0.41 0.55 -17.52
N GLU A 145 -0.59 -0.72 -17.88
CA GLU A 145 -1.83 -1.19 -18.51
C GLU A 145 -3.02 -1.07 -17.55
N PHE A 146 -2.86 -1.43 -16.27
CA PHE A 146 -3.90 -1.23 -15.27
C PHE A 146 -4.26 0.25 -15.11
N ALA A 147 -3.25 1.14 -15.03
CA ALA A 147 -3.50 2.58 -14.93
C ALA A 147 -4.24 3.12 -16.16
N ARG A 148 -3.93 2.64 -17.37
CA ARG A 148 -4.65 2.98 -18.61
C ARG A 148 -6.12 2.53 -18.59
N LYS A 149 -6.43 1.44 -17.89
CA LYS A 149 -7.80 0.95 -17.69
C LYS A 149 -8.56 1.69 -16.58
N GLY A 150 -7.95 2.71 -15.96
CA GLY A 150 -8.56 3.50 -14.89
C GLY A 150 -8.36 2.93 -13.49
N ASP A 151 -7.44 1.97 -13.31
CA ASP A 151 -7.08 1.45 -11.99
C ASP A 151 -6.35 2.53 -11.16
N ILE A 152 -6.88 2.83 -9.98
CA ILE A 152 -6.29 3.81 -9.07
C ILE A 152 -5.18 3.12 -8.27
N GLN A 153 -3.96 3.64 -8.40
CA GLN A 153 -2.75 3.10 -7.79
C GLN A 153 -2.05 4.20 -6.99
N ARG A 154 -1.70 3.90 -5.74
CA ARG A 154 -0.76 4.71 -4.95
C ARG A 154 0.60 4.05 -5.02
N LYS A 155 1.62 4.82 -5.42
CA LYS A 155 3.00 4.34 -5.60
C LYS A 155 3.90 5.11 -4.65
N ILE A 156 4.73 4.37 -3.94
CA ILE A 156 5.67 4.82 -2.93
C ILE A 156 7.05 4.37 -3.43
N GLY A 157 7.72 5.30 -4.08
CA GLY A 157 9.01 5.09 -4.72
C GLY A 157 9.75 6.41 -4.79
N CYS A 158 11.06 6.39 -4.52
CA CYS A 158 11.88 7.59 -4.70
C CYS A 158 11.94 7.93 -6.19
N LYS A 159 11.63 9.19 -6.53
CA LYS A 159 12.10 9.83 -7.76
C LYS A 159 13.58 10.16 -7.64
#